data_AF-A0A3M0P4U4-F1
#
_entry.id   AF-A0A3M0P4U4-F1
#
_cell.length_a   1.000
_cell.length_b   1.000
_cell.length_c   1.000
_cell.angle_alpha   90.00
_cell.angle_beta   90.00
_cell.angle_gamma   90.00
#
_symmetry.space_group_name_H-M   'P 1'
#
loop_
_entity.id
_entity.type
_entity.pdbx_description
1 polymer ?
#
loop_
_entity_poly.entity_id
_entity_poly.type
_entity_poly.pdbx_seq_one_letter_code
_entity_poly.pdbx_strand_id
1 'polypeptide(L)'
;MNPDFAIVLNFKLKSAKDVDADFLVKTARNIGARAVSVDAHQTDFEKACAKYTIALVDAETIQESCDLVPADPIAKLVANRKDGQNTIINIPVTDNGKLPSETEEMLKQINNWMHLFGHAFNESEPCALKISNVEDNNGFVLQNRHMPYQKYIFIKQPLPETLKILGLSDNPNRIEMIENRTELDFTFTDDELSISLKDVPASDFTWQLIRIQEHRPEDDIKETKY
;
A
#
# COMPACT_ATOMS: atom_id res chain seq x y z
N MET A 1 15.07 0.17 14.98
CA MET A 1 13.71 0.17 14.39
C MET A 1 13.86 -0.51 13.04
N ASN A 2 13.30 -1.70 12.85
CA ASN A 2 13.31 -2.32 11.52
C ASN A 2 12.50 -1.41 10.60
N PRO A 3 13.05 -0.96 9.47
CA PRO A 3 12.25 -0.21 8.53
C PRO A 3 11.13 -1.12 8.00
N ASP A 4 9.87 -0.74 8.27
CA ASP A 4 8.68 -1.46 7.80
C ASP A 4 8.42 -1.08 6.33
N PHE A 5 8.66 -2.05 5.44
CA PHE A 5 8.59 -1.91 3.99
C PHE A 5 7.48 -2.80 3.43
N ALA A 6 6.38 -2.20 2.98
CA ALA A 6 5.29 -2.99 2.41
C ALA A 6 5.69 -3.78 1.15
N ILE A 7 6.63 -3.26 0.34
CA ILE A 7 7.13 -3.90 -0.88
C ILE A 7 8.66 -3.85 -0.94
N VAL A 8 9.27 -5.00 -1.23
CA VAL A 8 10.69 -5.15 -1.53
C VAL A 8 10.85 -5.82 -2.91
N LEU A 9 11.55 -5.18 -3.85
CA LEU A 9 11.92 -5.84 -5.11
C LEU A 9 13.26 -6.56 -4.94
N ASN A 10 13.27 -7.87 -5.12
CA ASN A 10 14.45 -8.71 -5.00
C ASN A 10 14.98 -9.09 -6.38
N PHE A 11 15.93 -8.32 -6.91
CA PHE A 11 16.49 -8.55 -8.24
C PHE A 11 17.47 -9.73 -8.23
N LYS A 12 17.25 -10.68 -9.14
CA LYS A 12 18.12 -11.85 -9.36
C LYS A 12 19.13 -11.53 -10.46
N LEU A 13 20.37 -11.23 -10.06
CA LEU A 13 21.41 -10.63 -10.89
C LEU A 13 22.63 -11.53 -11.10
N LYS A 14 22.76 -12.66 -10.39
CA LYS A 14 23.96 -13.55 -10.48
C LYS A 14 24.37 -13.97 -11.89
N SER A 15 23.42 -14.09 -12.82
CA SER A 15 23.69 -14.43 -14.24
C SER A 15 23.63 -13.21 -15.18
N ALA A 16 23.19 -12.05 -14.69
CA ALA A 16 22.97 -10.88 -15.50
C ALA A 16 24.29 -10.16 -15.83
N LYS A 17 24.43 -9.73 -17.08
CA LYS A 17 25.50 -8.84 -17.55
C LYS A 17 24.90 -7.49 -17.86
N ASP A 18 25.75 -6.46 -17.91
CA ASP A 18 25.37 -5.09 -18.26
C ASP A 18 24.22 -4.56 -17.38
N VAL A 19 24.24 -4.91 -16.09
CA VAL A 19 23.22 -4.53 -15.11
C VAL A 19 23.20 -3.01 -14.92
N ASP A 20 22.05 -2.40 -15.21
CA ASP A 20 21.79 -0.99 -14.93
C ASP A 20 21.09 -0.84 -13.56
N ALA A 21 21.89 -0.66 -12.51
CA ALA A 21 21.39 -0.45 -11.16
C ALA A 21 20.51 0.82 -11.05
N ASP A 22 20.80 1.88 -11.81
CA ASP A 22 20.02 3.12 -11.77
C ASP A 22 18.61 2.89 -12.29
N PHE A 23 18.49 2.21 -13.43
CA PHE A 23 17.22 1.81 -14.02
C PHE A 23 16.40 0.91 -13.08
N LEU A 24 17.03 -0.12 -12.50
CA LEU A 24 16.33 -1.08 -11.63
C LEU A 24 15.84 -0.44 -10.32
N VAL A 25 16.67 0.37 -9.65
CA VAL A 25 16.24 1.08 -8.44
C VAL A 25 15.18 2.14 -8.75
N LYS A 26 15.30 2.87 -9.87
CA LYS A 26 14.26 3.80 -10.31
C LYS A 26 12.94 3.08 -10.58
N THR A 27 12.99 1.87 -11.13
CA THR A 27 11.81 1.03 -11.35
C THR A 27 11.14 0.67 -10.03
N ALA A 28 11.92 0.24 -9.02
CA ALA A 28 11.40 -0.01 -7.68
C ALA A 28 10.71 1.22 -7.07
N ARG A 29 11.35 2.39 -7.17
CA ARG A 29 10.78 3.66 -6.69
C ARG A 29 9.44 3.98 -7.37
N ASN A 30 9.37 3.84 -8.69
CA ASN A 30 8.18 4.20 -9.46
C ASN A 30 6.96 3.39 -9.02
N ILE A 31 7.13 2.08 -8.79
CA ILE A 31 6.04 1.22 -8.32
C ILE A 31 5.68 1.44 -6.83
N GLY A 32 6.32 2.39 -6.16
CA GLY A 32 6.09 2.68 -4.74
C GLY A 32 6.79 1.75 -3.75
N ALA A 33 7.71 0.89 -4.21
CA ALA A 33 8.57 0.12 -3.32
C ALA A 33 9.55 1.04 -2.60
N ARG A 34 9.87 0.71 -1.34
CA ARG A 34 10.77 1.50 -0.48
C ARG A 34 12.08 0.79 -0.17
N ALA A 35 12.19 -0.47 -0.59
CA ALA A 35 13.42 -1.24 -0.49
C ALA A 35 13.64 -2.12 -1.71
N VAL A 36 14.90 -2.47 -1.94
CA VAL A 36 15.34 -3.45 -2.92
C VAL A 36 16.33 -4.40 -2.28
N SER A 37 16.40 -5.61 -2.81
CA SER A 37 17.41 -6.62 -2.49
C SER A 37 18.07 -7.09 -3.77
N VAL A 38 19.35 -7.44 -3.67
CA VAL A 38 20.16 -7.93 -4.79
C VAL A 38 21.08 -9.05 -4.35
N ASP A 39 21.33 -10.01 -5.24
CA ASP A 39 22.24 -11.12 -5.01
C ASP A 39 23.62 -10.94 -5.67
N ALA A 40 23.85 -9.80 -6.34
CA ALA A 40 25.11 -9.35 -6.93
C ALA A 40 25.11 -7.80 -7.08
N HIS A 41 26.24 -7.21 -7.49
CA HIS A 41 26.37 -5.77 -7.78
C HIS A 41 26.05 -4.80 -6.61
N GLN A 42 26.30 -5.21 -5.36
CA GLN A 42 25.96 -4.45 -4.15
C GLN A 42 26.38 -2.97 -4.20
N THR A 43 27.65 -2.67 -4.53
CA THR A 43 28.17 -1.29 -4.53
C THR A 43 27.49 -0.37 -5.53
N ASP A 44 27.05 -0.87 -6.69
CA ASP A 44 26.34 -0.05 -7.68
C ASP A 44 24.91 0.22 -7.22
N PHE A 45 24.28 -0.77 -6.58
CA PHE A 45 22.97 -0.62 -5.97
C PHE A 45 22.97 0.31 -4.76
N GLU A 46 24.02 0.31 -3.91
CA GLU A 46 24.14 1.26 -2.80
C GLU A 46 24.07 2.71 -3.29
N LYS A 47 24.78 3.03 -4.38
CA LYS A 47 24.78 4.37 -5.00
C LYS A 47 23.39 4.73 -5.56
N ALA A 48 22.79 3.81 -6.32
CA ALA A 48 21.47 4.03 -6.90
C ALA A 48 20.37 4.17 -5.82
N CYS A 49 20.44 3.35 -4.77
CA CYS A 49 19.55 3.39 -3.61
C CYS A 49 19.62 4.75 -2.90
N ALA A 50 20.84 5.24 -2.64
CA ALA A 50 21.04 6.56 -2.05
C ALA A 50 20.44 7.70 -2.91
N LYS A 51 20.58 7.61 -4.24
CA LYS A 51 20.02 8.61 -5.18
C LYS A 51 18.50 8.70 -5.13
N TYR A 52 17.81 7.59 -4.92
CA TYR A 52 16.34 7.52 -4.95
C TYR A 52 15.67 7.40 -3.57
N THR A 53 16.45 7.46 -2.50
CA THR A 53 15.97 7.25 -1.11
C THR A 53 15.25 5.91 -0.96
N ILE A 54 15.83 4.87 -1.56
CA ILE A 54 15.40 3.48 -1.46
C ILE A 54 16.38 2.76 -0.54
N ALA A 55 15.89 1.87 0.32
CA ALA A 55 16.77 1.06 1.15
C ALA A 55 17.30 -0.14 0.38
N LEU A 56 18.58 -0.44 0.55
CA LEU A 56 19.17 -1.72 0.14
C LEU A 56 19.10 -2.67 1.34
N VAL A 57 18.40 -3.79 1.18
CA VAL A 57 18.14 -4.76 2.25
C VAL A 57 18.54 -6.16 1.83
N ASP A 58 18.74 -7.03 2.81
CA ASP A 58 18.91 -8.47 2.57
C ASP A 58 17.55 -9.17 2.60
N ALA A 59 17.08 -9.64 1.46
CA ALA A 59 15.80 -10.37 1.38
C ALA A 59 15.78 -11.64 2.23
N GLU A 60 16.91 -12.29 2.52
CA GLU A 60 16.95 -13.50 3.36
C GLU A 60 16.59 -13.21 4.82
N THR A 61 16.71 -11.95 5.24
CA THR A 61 16.36 -11.50 6.60
C THR A 61 14.89 -11.14 6.76
N ILE A 62 14.11 -11.15 5.66
CA ILE A 62 12.70 -10.80 5.67
C ILE A 62 11.88 -12.10 5.77
N GLN A 63 11.35 -12.36 6.96
CA GLN A 63 10.75 -13.65 7.36
C GLN A 63 9.52 -14.10 6.56
N GLU A 64 8.88 -13.21 5.79
CA GLU A 64 7.62 -13.50 5.11
C GLU A 64 7.72 -13.05 3.65
N SER A 65 8.15 -13.98 2.80
CA SER A 65 8.25 -13.80 1.36
C SER A 65 7.16 -14.61 0.67
N CYS A 66 6.42 -14.01 -0.25
CA CYS A 66 5.58 -14.74 -1.18
C CYS A 66 5.95 -14.31 -2.59
N ASP A 67 6.44 -15.26 -3.41
CA ASP A 67 6.61 -15.03 -4.84
C ASP A 67 5.27 -14.58 -5.43
N LEU A 68 5.29 -13.41 -6.08
CA LEU A 68 4.15 -12.95 -6.85
C LEU A 68 4.00 -13.84 -8.08
N VAL A 69 2.95 -14.66 -8.08
CA VAL A 69 2.49 -15.37 -9.27
C VAL A 69 1.53 -14.46 -10.05
N PRO A 70 1.58 -14.43 -11.39
CA PRO A 70 1.06 -13.30 -12.19
C PRO A 70 -0.46 -13.08 -12.22
N ALA A 71 -1.28 -13.90 -11.58
CA ALA A 71 -2.73 -13.84 -11.81
C ALA A 71 -3.39 -12.56 -11.28
N ASP A 72 -2.95 -12.02 -10.14
CA ASP A 72 -3.40 -10.73 -9.59
C ASP A 72 -2.38 -10.18 -8.57
N PRO A 73 -1.42 -9.33 -9.00
CA PRO A 73 -0.40 -8.80 -8.10
C PRO A 73 -0.97 -7.88 -7.02
N ILE A 74 -2.07 -7.18 -7.30
CA ILE A 74 -2.69 -6.24 -6.35
C ILE A 74 -3.37 -7.01 -5.22
N ALA A 75 -4.12 -8.06 -5.52
CA ALA A 75 -4.78 -8.88 -4.50
C ALA A 75 -3.76 -9.48 -3.51
N LYS A 76 -2.59 -9.91 -4.00
CA LYS A 76 -1.56 -10.46 -3.12
C LYS A 76 -0.88 -9.38 -2.26
N LEU A 77 -0.58 -8.21 -2.83
CA LEU A 77 -0.08 -7.06 -2.07
C LEU A 77 -1.04 -6.67 -0.95
N VAL A 78 -2.33 -6.56 -1.27
CA VAL A 78 -3.40 -6.22 -0.32
C VAL A 78 -3.54 -7.28 0.78
N ALA A 79 -3.53 -8.57 0.43
CA ALA A 79 -3.62 -9.65 1.40
C ALA A 79 -2.43 -9.64 2.37
N ASN A 80 -1.20 -9.48 1.87
CA ASN A 80 -0.02 -9.42 2.72
C ASN A 80 -0.08 -8.20 3.65
N ARG A 81 -0.51 -7.02 3.16
CA ARG A 81 -0.62 -5.83 4.01
C ARG A 81 -1.70 -5.96 5.08
N LYS A 82 -2.83 -6.60 4.76
CA LYS A 82 -3.87 -6.93 5.75
C LYS A 82 -3.29 -7.68 6.94
N ASP A 83 -2.41 -8.64 6.68
CA ASP A 83 -1.78 -9.49 7.69
C ASP A 83 -0.57 -8.83 8.35
N GLY A 84 -0.26 -7.56 8.03
CA GLY A 84 0.89 -6.83 8.55
C GLY A 84 2.22 -7.28 7.96
N GLN A 85 2.20 -8.05 6.87
CA GLN A 85 3.37 -8.66 6.26
C GLN A 85 3.96 -7.77 5.16
N ASN A 86 5.25 -7.96 4.92
CA ASN A 86 5.94 -7.38 3.77
C ASN A 86 5.70 -8.24 2.53
N THR A 87 5.78 -7.63 1.34
CA THR A 87 5.78 -8.38 0.08
C THR A 87 7.15 -8.34 -0.55
N ILE A 88 7.81 -9.49 -0.67
CA ILE A 88 9.03 -9.64 -1.47
C ILE A 88 8.64 -10.11 -2.86
N ILE A 89 9.04 -9.36 -3.88
CA ILE A 89 8.80 -9.71 -5.28
C ILE A 89 10.14 -10.11 -5.88
N ASN A 90 10.31 -11.40 -6.17
CA ASN A 90 11.50 -11.87 -6.87
C ASN A 90 11.43 -11.43 -8.34
N ILE A 91 12.39 -10.62 -8.76
CA ILE A 91 12.45 -10.05 -10.10
C ILE A 91 13.55 -10.76 -10.90
N PRO A 92 13.20 -11.61 -11.87
CA PRO A 92 14.19 -12.15 -12.79
C PRO A 92 14.78 -11.02 -13.64
N VAL A 93 16.10 -11.00 -13.78
CA VAL A 93 16.82 -10.13 -14.71
C VAL A 93 17.50 -11.02 -15.74
N THR A 94 17.27 -10.72 -17.01
CA THR A 94 17.83 -11.48 -18.13
C THR A 94 19.35 -11.31 -18.21
N ASP A 95 20.02 -12.19 -18.96
CA ASP A 95 21.47 -12.15 -19.13
C ASP A 95 22.01 -10.82 -19.70
N ASN A 96 21.17 -10.03 -20.37
CA ASN A 96 21.49 -8.69 -20.88
C ASN A 96 21.01 -7.55 -19.97
N GLY A 97 20.72 -7.83 -18.71
CA GLY A 97 20.39 -6.81 -17.70
C GLY A 97 18.98 -6.24 -17.79
N LYS A 98 18.06 -6.89 -18.53
CA LYS A 98 16.69 -6.39 -18.78
C LYS A 98 15.64 -7.16 -17.99
N LEU A 99 14.45 -6.57 -17.88
CA LEU A 99 13.30 -7.22 -17.28
C LEU A 99 12.53 -8.01 -18.37
N PRO A 100 12.04 -9.22 -18.08
CA PRO A 100 11.10 -9.92 -18.95
C PRO A 100 9.80 -9.12 -19.12
N SER A 101 9.15 -9.20 -20.29
CA SER A 101 7.93 -8.43 -20.58
C SER A 101 6.78 -8.70 -19.60
N GLU A 102 6.64 -9.94 -19.13
CA GLU A 102 5.65 -10.30 -18.10
C GLU A 102 5.91 -9.58 -16.77
N THR A 103 7.19 -9.39 -16.42
CA THR A 103 7.60 -8.64 -15.23
C THR A 103 7.31 -7.15 -15.40
N GLU A 104 7.61 -6.58 -16.58
CA GLU A 104 7.28 -5.19 -16.89
C GLU A 104 5.77 -4.92 -16.82
N GLU A 105 4.96 -5.84 -17.33
CA GLU A 105 3.50 -5.75 -17.28
C GLU A 105 2.97 -5.81 -15.83
N MET A 106 3.45 -6.78 -15.04
CA MET A 106 3.12 -6.87 -13.62
C MET A 106 3.50 -5.59 -12.87
N LEU A 107 4.73 -5.09 -13.05
CA LEU A 107 5.20 -3.87 -12.39
C LEU A 107 4.40 -2.64 -12.84
N LYS A 108 3.93 -2.60 -14.10
CA LYS A 108 3.04 -1.55 -14.59
C LYS A 108 1.67 -1.60 -13.91
N GLN A 109 1.09 -2.78 -13.70
CA GLN A 109 -0.16 -2.93 -12.96
C GLN A 109 0.00 -2.43 -11.51
N ILE A 110 1.08 -2.83 -10.84
CA ILE A 110 1.41 -2.36 -9.48
C ILE A 110 1.58 -0.85 -9.47
N ASN A 111 2.34 -0.29 -10.42
CA ASN A 111 2.57 1.15 -10.53
C ASN A 111 1.26 1.94 -10.66
N ASN A 112 0.35 1.49 -11.52
CA ASN A 112 -0.92 2.18 -11.75
C ASN A 112 -1.75 2.27 -10.48
N TRP A 113 -1.83 1.18 -9.72
CA TRP A 113 -2.55 1.13 -8.44
C TRP A 113 -1.83 1.93 -7.35
N MET A 114 -0.53 1.74 -7.19
CA MET A 114 0.31 2.41 -6.20
C MET A 114 0.43 3.92 -6.44
N HIS A 115 0.23 4.40 -7.67
CA HIS A 115 0.22 5.84 -7.95
C HIS A 115 -0.91 6.55 -7.22
N LEU A 116 -2.07 5.90 -7.06
CA LEU A 116 -3.25 6.43 -6.38
C LEU A 116 -3.24 6.06 -4.90
N PHE A 117 -2.96 4.80 -4.60
CA PHE A 117 -3.18 4.22 -3.28
C PHE A 117 -1.90 3.98 -2.47
N GLY A 118 -0.72 4.23 -3.06
CA GLY A 118 0.56 3.84 -2.49
C GLY A 118 0.94 4.54 -1.18
N HIS A 119 0.42 5.74 -0.93
CA HIS A 119 0.58 6.40 0.37
C HIS A 119 -0.16 5.64 1.47
N ALA A 120 -1.47 5.43 1.28
CA ALA A 120 -2.29 4.69 2.23
C ALA A 120 -1.77 3.26 2.39
N PHE A 121 -1.39 2.58 1.31
CA PHE A 121 -0.84 1.23 1.37
C PHE A 121 0.47 1.16 2.18
N ASN A 122 1.47 1.99 1.87
CA ASN A 122 2.78 1.95 2.53
C ASN A 122 2.76 2.40 4.01
N GLU A 123 1.77 3.19 4.40
CA GLU A 123 1.66 3.75 5.75
C GLU A 123 0.61 3.06 6.61
N SER A 124 -0.25 2.24 6.01
CA SER A 124 -1.26 1.45 6.72
C SER A 124 -0.63 0.37 7.60
N GLU A 125 -1.21 -0.02 8.72
CA GLU A 125 -0.86 -1.19 9.55
C GLU A 125 -2.14 -1.81 10.14
N PRO A 126 -2.11 -3.09 10.57
CA PRO A 126 -3.26 -3.73 11.20
C PRO A 126 -3.82 -2.95 12.39
N CYS A 127 -5.15 -2.91 12.51
CA CYS A 127 -5.84 -2.24 13.61
C CYS A 127 -7.06 -3.06 14.08
N ALA A 128 -7.70 -2.61 15.16
CA ALA A 128 -8.83 -3.33 15.76
C ALA A 128 -10.18 -3.09 15.05
N LEU A 129 -10.25 -2.14 14.12
CA LEU A 129 -11.49 -1.79 13.40
C LEU A 129 -11.94 -2.92 12.49
N LYS A 130 -13.26 -3.08 12.37
CA LYS A 130 -13.88 -4.15 11.57
C LYS A 130 -15.02 -3.62 10.72
N ILE A 131 -15.20 -4.22 9.54
CA ILE A 131 -16.40 -4.02 8.72
C ILE A 131 -17.42 -5.09 9.11
N SER A 132 -18.59 -4.70 9.63
CA SER A 132 -19.57 -5.67 10.17
C SER A 132 -20.44 -6.32 9.11
N ASN A 133 -20.52 -5.74 7.92
CA ASN A 133 -21.44 -6.15 6.86
C ASN A 133 -20.75 -6.56 5.54
N VAL A 134 -19.44 -6.83 5.58
CA VAL A 134 -18.65 -7.31 4.44
C VAL A 134 -17.75 -8.45 4.91
N GLU A 135 -17.58 -9.48 4.09
CA GLU A 135 -16.64 -10.57 4.39
C GLU A 135 -15.19 -10.06 4.42
N ASP A 136 -14.39 -10.58 5.36
CA ASP A 136 -13.00 -10.17 5.60
C ASP A 136 -12.07 -10.27 4.37
N ASN A 137 -12.40 -11.12 3.39
CA ASN A 137 -11.68 -11.28 2.12
C ASN A 137 -12.05 -10.20 1.08
N ASN A 138 -13.14 -9.48 1.31
CA ASN A 138 -13.70 -8.46 0.42
C ASN A 138 -13.58 -7.05 1.02
N GLY A 139 -13.38 -6.91 2.33
CA GLY A 139 -13.05 -5.63 2.92
C GLY A 139 -12.46 -5.72 4.32
N PHE A 140 -11.61 -4.77 4.66
CA PHE A 140 -10.98 -4.65 5.98
C PHE A 140 -10.49 -3.23 6.23
N VAL A 141 -10.10 -2.92 7.47
CA VAL A 141 -9.63 -1.60 7.88
C VAL A 141 -8.22 -1.68 8.45
N LEU A 142 -7.35 -0.79 7.98
CA LEU A 142 -6.02 -0.57 8.53
C LEU A 142 -5.92 0.87 9.07
N GLN A 143 -4.94 1.13 9.92
CA GLN A 143 -4.65 2.48 10.42
C GLN A 143 -3.34 3.02 9.87
N ASN A 144 -3.16 4.33 9.79
CA ASN A 144 -1.85 4.89 9.48
C ASN A 144 -0.94 4.74 10.71
N ARG A 145 0.22 4.10 10.52
CA ARG A 145 1.23 3.83 11.56
C ARG A 145 1.86 5.09 12.16
N HIS A 146 1.85 6.21 11.42
CA HIS A 146 2.43 7.48 11.85
C HIS A 146 1.37 8.47 12.33
N MET A 147 0.14 8.33 11.83
CA MET A 147 -0.99 9.22 12.12
C MET A 147 -2.21 8.39 12.52
N PRO A 148 -2.31 7.88 13.77
CA PRO A 148 -3.35 6.94 14.15
C PRO A 148 -4.79 7.44 13.93
N TYR A 149 -5.01 8.75 13.89
CA TYR A 149 -6.30 9.36 13.54
C TYR A 149 -6.71 9.19 12.06
N GLN A 150 -5.84 8.66 11.21
CA GLN A 150 -6.15 8.29 9.83
C GLN A 150 -6.31 6.78 9.71
N LYS A 151 -7.46 6.34 9.19
CA LYS A 151 -7.74 4.94 8.88
C LYS A 151 -7.99 4.78 7.39
N TYR A 152 -7.73 3.58 6.89
CA TYR A 152 -7.90 3.22 5.49
C TYR A 152 -8.77 1.97 5.40
N ILE A 153 -9.91 2.09 4.74
CA ILE A 153 -10.75 0.94 4.38
C ILE A 153 -10.26 0.44 3.03
N PHE A 154 -9.87 -0.82 2.98
CA PHE A 154 -9.63 -1.55 1.75
C PHE A 154 -10.92 -2.28 1.40
N ILE A 155 -11.47 -2.04 0.22
CA ILE A 155 -12.74 -2.63 -0.22
C ILE A 155 -12.61 -3.14 -1.66
N LYS A 156 -13.07 -4.37 -1.88
CA LYS A 156 -13.03 -5.04 -3.17
C LYS A 156 -14.33 -4.79 -3.93
N GLN A 157 -14.24 -4.58 -5.25
CA GLN A 157 -15.42 -4.55 -6.11
C GLN A 157 -16.08 -5.94 -6.23
N PRO A 158 -17.42 -6.00 -6.43
CA PRO A 158 -18.36 -4.87 -6.47
C PRO A 158 -18.59 -4.25 -5.09
N LEU A 159 -18.75 -2.91 -5.04
CA LEU A 159 -18.96 -2.20 -3.78
C LEU A 159 -20.37 -2.43 -3.23
N PRO A 160 -20.54 -2.63 -1.91
CA PRO A 160 -21.86 -2.61 -1.28
C PRO A 160 -22.43 -1.17 -1.29
N GLU A 161 -23.75 -1.00 -1.12
CA GLU A 161 -24.34 0.34 -0.99
C GLU A 161 -23.92 1.09 0.28
N THR A 162 -23.53 0.36 1.31
CA THR A 162 -23.17 0.92 2.62
C THR A 162 -22.10 0.06 3.29
N LEU A 163 -21.15 0.71 3.96
CA LEU A 163 -20.20 0.06 4.87
C LEU A 163 -20.55 0.39 6.31
N LYS A 164 -20.47 -0.61 7.19
CA LYS A 164 -20.65 -0.46 8.63
C LYS A 164 -19.35 -0.79 9.34
N ILE A 165 -18.76 0.18 10.01
CA ILE A 165 -17.46 0.07 10.68
C ILE A 165 -17.67 0.10 12.19
N LEU A 166 -17.07 -0.86 12.89
CA LEU A 166 -17.11 -1.00 14.34
C LEU A 166 -15.74 -0.74 14.96
N GLY A 167 -15.76 -0.26 16.22
CA GLY A 167 -14.57 -0.08 17.06
C GLY A 167 -13.93 1.31 16.96
N LEU A 168 -14.60 2.25 16.29
CA LEU A 168 -14.17 3.64 16.24
C LEU A 168 -14.58 4.35 17.53
N SER A 169 -13.70 5.12 18.16
CA SER A 169 -13.99 5.82 19.42
C SER A 169 -14.71 7.14 19.22
N ASP A 170 -14.45 7.82 18.09
CA ASP A 170 -14.85 9.19 17.87
C ASP A 170 -15.47 9.37 16.48
N ASN A 171 -16.37 10.34 16.38
CA ASN A 171 -16.99 10.69 15.11
C ASN A 171 -15.92 11.19 14.11
N PRO A 172 -15.82 10.63 12.89
CA PRO A 172 -14.93 11.14 11.88
C PRO A 172 -15.23 12.58 11.50
N ASN A 173 -14.19 13.34 11.18
CA ASN A 173 -14.33 14.67 10.59
C ASN A 173 -14.60 14.59 9.10
N ARG A 174 -14.02 13.60 8.42
CA ARG A 174 -14.11 13.47 6.96
C ARG A 174 -13.89 12.03 6.53
N ILE A 175 -14.65 11.60 5.53
CA ILE A 175 -14.48 10.31 4.87
C ILE A 175 -14.45 10.54 3.36
N GLU A 176 -13.45 10.01 2.67
CA GLU A 176 -13.33 10.20 1.21
C GLU A 176 -12.80 8.96 0.49
N MET A 177 -13.22 8.80 -0.75
CA MET A 177 -12.57 7.90 -1.71
C MET A 177 -11.19 8.47 -2.07
N ILE A 178 -10.12 7.66 -2.00
CA ILE A 178 -8.76 8.14 -2.26
C ILE A 178 -8.55 8.45 -3.76
N GLU A 179 -9.08 7.63 -4.65
CA GLU A 179 -8.86 7.71 -6.10
C GLU A 179 -9.24 9.07 -6.69
N ASN A 180 -10.44 9.54 -6.35
CA ASN A 180 -11.05 10.74 -6.94
C ASN A 180 -11.25 11.89 -5.93
N ARG A 181 -10.88 11.67 -4.66
CA ARG A 181 -11.09 12.62 -3.55
C ARG A 181 -12.56 12.99 -3.32
N THR A 182 -13.48 12.11 -3.71
CA THR A 182 -14.91 12.27 -3.46
C THR A 182 -15.20 12.04 -1.99
N GLU A 183 -15.75 13.06 -1.33
CA GLU A 183 -16.25 12.95 0.05
C GLU A 183 -17.50 12.07 0.09
N LEU A 184 -17.62 11.27 1.14
CA LEU A 184 -18.69 10.30 1.32
C LEU A 184 -19.60 10.74 2.47
N ASP A 185 -20.90 10.56 2.28
CA ASP A 185 -21.87 10.74 3.36
C ASP A 185 -21.72 9.63 4.40
N PHE A 186 -21.73 10.01 5.68
CA PHE A 186 -21.67 9.06 6.77
C PHE A 186 -22.46 9.52 8.00
N THR A 187 -22.78 8.56 8.86
CA THR A 187 -23.38 8.79 10.18
C THR A 187 -22.61 7.98 11.21
N PHE A 188 -22.39 8.56 12.39
CA PHE A 188 -21.79 7.86 13.52
C PHE A 188 -22.76 7.91 14.71
N THR A 189 -23.29 6.75 15.08
CA THR A 189 -24.29 6.59 16.15
C THR A 189 -24.05 5.26 16.86
N ASP A 190 -24.18 5.23 18.18
CA ASP A 190 -24.01 4.02 19.00
C ASP A 190 -22.68 3.27 18.71
N ASP A 191 -21.58 4.03 18.58
CA ASP A 191 -20.23 3.55 18.27
C ASP A 191 -20.11 2.75 16.94
N GLU A 192 -21.08 2.89 16.03
CA GLU A 192 -21.06 2.35 14.67
C GLU A 192 -21.00 3.50 13.64
N LEU A 193 -20.03 3.42 12.74
CA LEU A 193 -19.91 4.30 11.58
C LEU A 193 -20.57 3.66 10.37
N SER A 194 -21.58 4.31 9.80
CA SER A 194 -22.19 3.91 8.53
C SER A 194 -21.80 4.87 7.41
N ILE A 195 -21.22 4.35 6.32
CA ILE A 195 -20.74 5.13 5.17
C ILE A 195 -21.55 4.76 3.94
N SER A 196 -22.14 5.74 3.27
CA SER A 196 -22.87 5.54 2.01
C SER A 196 -21.90 5.43 0.83
N LEU A 197 -22.07 4.41 -0.01
CA LEU A 197 -21.32 4.21 -1.25
C LEU A 197 -22.22 4.27 -2.50
N LYS A 198 -23.44 4.78 -2.40
CA LYS A 198 -24.43 4.75 -3.50
C LYS A 198 -24.00 5.53 -4.74
N ASP A 199 -23.35 6.66 -4.54
CA ASP A 199 -23.01 7.61 -5.61
C ASP A 199 -21.49 7.69 -5.86
N VAL A 200 -20.76 6.62 -5.52
CA VAL A 200 -19.33 6.55 -5.79
C VAL A 200 -19.06 6.42 -7.29
N PRO A 201 -18.13 7.22 -7.85
CA PRO A 201 -17.73 7.06 -9.24
C PRO A 201 -17.21 5.65 -9.52
N ALA A 202 -17.45 5.16 -10.74
CA ALA A 202 -16.90 3.90 -11.20
C ALA A 202 -15.37 3.94 -11.18
N SER A 203 -14.75 2.79 -10.88
CA SER A 203 -13.31 2.61 -10.83
C SER A 203 -12.94 1.38 -11.63
N ASP A 204 -11.80 1.44 -12.32
CA ASP A 204 -11.22 0.30 -13.03
C ASP A 204 -10.42 -0.63 -12.09
N PHE A 205 -10.25 -0.22 -10.82
CA PHE A 205 -9.48 -0.98 -9.84
C PHE A 205 -10.36 -1.93 -9.04
N THR A 206 -9.96 -3.20 -8.99
CA THR A 206 -10.63 -4.23 -8.18
C THR A 206 -10.58 -3.90 -6.69
N TRP A 207 -9.47 -3.36 -6.20
CA TRP A 207 -9.32 -2.89 -4.82
C TRP A 207 -9.29 -1.37 -4.79
N GLN A 208 -10.22 -0.78 -4.04
CA GLN A 208 -10.32 0.66 -3.81
C GLN A 208 -10.08 0.96 -2.35
N LEU A 209 -9.60 2.19 -2.08
CA LEU A 209 -9.36 2.65 -0.71
C LEU A 209 -10.21 3.87 -0.38
N ILE A 210 -10.76 3.85 0.83
CA ILE A 210 -11.44 4.98 1.47
C ILE A 210 -10.59 5.42 2.65
N ARG A 211 -10.40 6.73 2.81
CA ARG A 211 -9.75 7.32 3.98
C ARG A 211 -10.81 7.80 4.96
N ILE A 212 -10.70 7.34 6.21
CA ILE A 212 -11.38 7.93 7.37
C ILE A 212 -10.38 8.87 8.04
N GLN A 213 -10.77 10.11 8.25
CA GLN A 213 -10.03 11.10 9.01
C GLN A 213 -10.81 11.39 10.29
N GLU A 214 -10.31 10.87 11.41
CA GLU A 214 -10.80 11.18 12.75
C GLU A 214 -10.40 12.61 13.16
N HIS A 215 -11.07 13.10 14.20
CA HIS A 215 -10.74 14.35 14.85
C HIS A 215 -9.33 14.32 15.45
N ARG A 216 -8.55 15.38 15.22
CA ARG A 216 -7.22 15.49 15.82
C ARG A 216 -7.34 16.29 17.11
N PRO A 217 -6.70 15.86 18.22
CA PRO A 217 -6.63 16.66 19.44
C PRO A 217 -6.05 18.07 19.21
N GLU A 218 -5.21 18.24 18.19
CA GLU A 218 -4.66 19.54 17.78
C GLU A 218 -5.73 20.51 17.24
N ASP A 219 -6.83 19.99 16.68
CA ASP A 219 -7.94 20.79 16.18
C ASP A 219 -8.74 21.43 17.34
N ASP A 220 -8.59 20.95 18.57
CA ASP A 220 -9.19 21.53 19.79
C ASP A 220 -8.36 22.68 20.40
N ILE A 221 -7.14 22.93 19.89
CA ILE A 221 -6.30 24.03 20.35
C ILE A 221 -6.92 25.33 19.80
N LYS A 222 -7.75 25.97 20.63
CA LYS A 222 -8.26 27.32 20.37
C LYS A 222 -7.10 28.27 20.08
N GLU A 223 -7.28 29.17 19.11
CA GLU A 223 -6.36 30.28 18.85
C GLU A 223 -5.88 30.90 20.16
N THR A 224 -4.61 30.68 20.50
CA THR A 224 -3.96 31.45 21.53
C THR A 224 -3.81 32.86 20.98
N LYS A 225 -4.69 33.77 21.43
CA LYS A 225 -4.52 35.20 21.25
C LYS A 225 -3.20 35.60 21.93
N TYR A 226 -2.16 35.74 21.13
CA TYR A 226 -0.93 36.45 21.53
C TYR A 226 -1.13 37.95 21.34
#